data_AF-A0A966WT89-F1
#
_entry.id   AF-A0A966WT89-F1
#
_cell.length_a   1.000
_cell.length_b   1.000
_cell.length_c   1.000
_cell.angle_alpha   90.00
_cell.angle_beta   90.00
_cell.angle_gamma   90.00
#
_symmetry.space_group_name_H-M   'P 1'
#
loop_
_entity.id
_entity.type
_entity.pdbx_description
1 polymer ?
#
loop_
_entity_poly.entity_id
_entity_poly.type
_entity_poly.pdbx_seq_one_letter_code
_entity_poly.pdbx_strand_id
1 'polypeptide(L)'
;TTTMLALERGSPVDLVFQSIGGTQGVNESFGVSLALLAEAHDAARARHPGANVMYFETGQGSALSANAHRGVDQQTIECRAYAVAGKFAPLLVNSVVGFIGPEYLYDGKQILRAGLEDHMCGKLLGLPMGVDVCYTNHAEADQDDMDALLTCLAVAGVNYIMGVPGADDVMLAYQSTSFHDGLFARAALGKTAAPEFEAWMARMGLGGEAIPEALSPALIGL
;
A
#
# COMPACT_ATOMS: atom_id res chain seq x y z
N THR A 1 -9.18 -5.10 -16.40
CA THR A 1 -10.27 -5.92 -17.01
C THR A 1 -10.07 -7.43 -16.83
N THR A 2 -8.83 -7.95 -16.84
CA THR A 2 -8.54 -9.39 -16.68
C THR A 2 -9.22 -10.05 -15.47
N THR A 3 -9.20 -9.39 -14.31
CA THR A 3 -9.85 -9.89 -13.09
C THR A 3 -11.37 -10.05 -13.25
N MET A 4 -12.02 -9.20 -14.03
CA MET A 4 -13.45 -9.34 -14.33
C MET A 4 -13.73 -10.57 -15.19
N LEU A 5 -12.87 -10.84 -16.18
CA LEU A 5 -12.98 -12.07 -16.98
C LEU A 5 -12.76 -13.32 -16.12
N ALA A 6 -11.84 -13.27 -15.15
CA ALA A 6 -11.64 -14.35 -14.20
C ALA A 6 -12.89 -14.58 -13.33
N LEU A 7 -13.47 -13.49 -12.82
CA LEU A 7 -14.76 -13.51 -12.11
C LEU A 7 -15.83 -14.19 -12.97
N GLU A 8 -16.08 -13.71 -14.20
CA GLU A 8 -17.05 -14.28 -15.15
C GLU A 8 -16.87 -15.78 -15.39
N ARG A 9 -15.62 -16.24 -15.45
CA ARG A 9 -15.26 -17.66 -15.61
C ARG A 9 -15.37 -18.48 -14.32
N GLY A 10 -15.80 -17.88 -13.22
CA GLY A 10 -16.00 -18.55 -11.93
C GLY A 10 -14.72 -18.73 -11.12
N SER A 11 -13.63 -18.02 -11.43
CA SER A 11 -12.43 -18.04 -10.60
C SER A 11 -12.69 -17.41 -9.22
N PRO A 12 -12.07 -17.92 -8.14
CA PRO A 12 -12.24 -17.39 -6.79
C PRO A 12 -11.46 -16.09 -6.63
N VAL A 13 -12.12 -14.98 -6.93
CA VAL A 13 -11.56 -13.63 -6.76
C VAL A 13 -12.23 -12.98 -5.56
N ASP A 14 -11.45 -12.68 -4.52
CA ASP A 14 -11.93 -12.00 -3.32
C ASP A 14 -11.82 -10.48 -3.44
N LEU A 15 -10.69 -10.00 -3.97
CA LEU A 15 -10.42 -8.59 -4.20
C LEU A 15 -10.17 -8.29 -5.68
N VAL A 16 -10.75 -7.20 -6.16
CA VAL A 16 -10.44 -6.66 -7.48
C VAL A 16 -9.41 -5.54 -7.31
N PHE A 17 -8.21 -5.82 -7.79
CA PHE A 17 -7.11 -4.87 -7.83
C PHE A 17 -7.21 -3.92 -9.03
N GLN A 18 -6.85 -2.65 -8.85
CA GLN A 18 -6.57 -1.72 -9.93
C GLN A 18 -5.70 -0.53 -9.47
N SER A 19 -4.66 -0.19 -10.24
CA SER A 19 -3.98 1.10 -10.08
C SER A 19 -4.88 2.25 -10.57
N ILE A 20 -4.97 3.34 -9.80
CA ILE A 20 -5.81 4.50 -10.11
C ILE A 20 -5.02 5.81 -9.99
N GLY A 21 -5.51 6.86 -10.64
CA GLY A 21 -4.91 8.20 -10.57
C GLY A 21 -5.92 9.31 -10.30
N GLY A 22 -5.41 10.48 -9.93
CA GLY A 22 -6.23 11.65 -9.56
C GLY A 22 -6.81 12.46 -10.73
N THR A 23 -6.53 12.07 -11.98
CA THR A 23 -7.11 12.70 -13.18
C THR A 23 -7.62 11.67 -14.17
N GLN A 24 -8.53 12.08 -15.04
CA GLN A 24 -9.05 11.22 -16.11
C GLN A 24 -7.93 10.70 -17.01
N GLY A 25 -6.98 11.56 -17.40
CA GLY A 25 -5.88 11.17 -18.30
C GLY A 25 -4.97 10.08 -17.70
N VAL A 26 -4.74 10.10 -16.38
CA VAL A 26 -3.99 9.02 -15.71
C VAL A 26 -4.76 7.70 -15.78
N ASN A 27 -6.04 7.71 -15.41
CA ASN A 27 -6.85 6.49 -15.44
C ASN A 27 -6.97 5.92 -16.87
N GLU A 28 -7.14 6.78 -17.87
CA GLU A 28 -7.13 6.37 -19.28
C GLU A 28 -5.79 5.79 -19.71
N SER A 29 -4.66 6.32 -19.23
CA SER A 29 -3.33 5.76 -19.48
C SER A 29 -3.14 4.35 -18.89
N PHE A 30 -3.85 4.03 -17.80
CA PHE A 30 -3.93 2.69 -17.23
C PHE A 30 -4.99 1.81 -17.92
N GLY A 31 -5.68 2.31 -18.93
CA GLY A 31 -6.74 1.60 -19.65
C GLY A 31 -8.03 1.44 -18.83
N VAL A 32 -8.29 2.32 -17.87
CA VAL A 32 -9.48 2.26 -17.01
C VAL A 32 -10.28 3.57 -17.00
N SER A 33 -11.56 3.44 -16.66
CA SER A 33 -12.47 4.55 -16.43
C SER A 33 -13.25 4.34 -15.14
N LEU A 34 -13.82 5.39 -14.56
CA LEU A 34 -14.63 5.26 -13.36
C LEU A 34 -15.86 4.37 -13.56
N ALA A 35 -16.42 4.34 -14.78
CA ALA A 35 -17.52 3.44 -15.12
C ALA A 35 -17.07 1.97 -15.08
N LEU A 36 -15.88 1.67 -15.59
CA LEU A 36 -15.30 0.33 -15.53
C LEU A 36 -14.98 -0.10 -14.09
N LEU A 37 -14.49 0.83 -13.26
CA LEU A 37 -14.29 0.55 -11.83
C LEU A 37 -15.62 0.22 -11.13
N ALA A 38 -16.70 0.93 -11.45
CA ALA A 38 -18.02 0.68 -10.90
C ALA A 38 -18.56 -0.70 -11.33
N GLU A 39 -18.42 -1.05 -12.61
CA GLU A 39 -18.79 -2.37 -13.13
C GLU A 39 -18.02 -3.49 -12.41
N ALA A 40 -16.71 -3.33 -12.24
CA ALA A 40 -15.87 -4.29 -11.55
C ALA A 40 -16.27 -4.46 -10.07
N HIS A 41 -16.53 -3.34 -9.39
CA HIS A 41 -16.99 -3.30 -8.01
C HIS A 41 -18.33 -4.02 -7.85
N ASP A 42 -19.30 -3.74 -8.72
CA ASP A 42 -20.63 -4.37 -8.65
C ASP A 42 -20.55 -5.88 -8.95
N ALA A 43 -19.73 -6.28 -9.92
CA ALA A 43 -19.51 -7.69 -10.26
C ALA A 43 -18.85 -8.48 -9.13
N ALA A 44 -17.93 -7.87 -8.37
CA ALA A 44 -17.30 -8.48 -7.22
C ALA A 44 -18.26 -8.52 -6.00
N ARG A 45 -18.99 -7.44 -5.74
CA ARG A 45 -20.01 -7.40 -4.66
C ARG A 45 -21.16 -8.38 -4.86
N ALA A 46 -21.51 -8.68 -6.11
CA ALA A 46 -22.50 -9.71 -6.41
C ALA A 46 -22.08 -11.11 -5.92
N ARG A 47 -20.76 -11.38 -5.84
CA ARG A 47 -20.22 -12.63 -5.28
C ARG A 47 -19.99 -12.56 -3.77
N HIS A 48 -19.67 -11.38 -3.24
CA HIS A 48 -19.37 -11.16 -1.84
C HIS A 48 -20.28 -10.07 -1.22
N PRO A 49 -21.58 -10.35 -1.01
CA PRO A 49 -22.52 -9.34 -0.54
C PRO A 49 -22.13 -8.77 0.82
N GLY A 50 -22.01 -7.43 0.89
CA GLY A 50 -21.69 -6.70 2.12
C GLY A 50 -20.20 -6.59 2.44
N ALA A 51 -19.32 -7.23 1.66
CA ALA A 51 -17.88 -7.07 1.78
C ALA A 51 -17.38 -5.82 1.03
N ASN A 52 -16.27 -5.26 1.52
CA ASN A 52 -15.45 -4.34 0.75
C ASN A 52 -14.56 -5.18 -0.17
N VAL A 53 -14.63 -4.96 -1.47
CA VAL A 53 -14.09 -5.89 -2.48
C VAL A 53 -13.01 -5.28 -3.39
N MET A 54 -12.71 -3.99 -3.21
CA MET A 54 -11.73 -3.30 -4.04
C MET A 54 -10.39 -3.19 -3.32
N TYR A 55 -9.33 -3.32 -4.11
CA TYR A 55 -7.98 -2.98 -3.73
C TYR A 55 -7.43 -1.98 -4.74
N PHE A 56 -7.07 -0.78 -4.29
CA PHE A 56 -6.47 0.24 -5.14
C PHE A 56 -5.01 0.51 -4.79
N GLU A 57 -4.23 0.77 -5.83
CA GLU A 57 -2.89 1.34 -5.70
C GLU A 57 -2.81 2.73 -6.33
N THR A 58 -2.05 3.59 -5.68
CA THR A 58 -1.79 4.97 -6.07
C THR A 58 -0.29 5.26 -5.90
N GLY A 59 0.11 6.50 -6.13
CA GLY A 59 1.51 6.89 -5.97
C GLY A 59 1.79 8.24 -6.58
N GLN A 60 2.51 9.06 -5.83
CA GLN A 60 3.04 10.32 -6.33
C GLN A 60 3.91 10.09 -7.57
N GLY A 61 3.81 11.01 -8.54
CA GLY A 61 4.54 10.94 -9.80
C GLY A 61 3.78 10.30 -10.95
N SER A 62 2.78 9.45 -10.67
CA SER A 62 1.94 8.79 -11.69
C SER A 62 1.36 9.76 -12.73
N ALA A 63 0.84 10.90 -12.26
CA ALA A 63 0.24 11.91 -13.14
C ALA A 63 1.24 12.72 -13.95
N LEU A 64 2.44 12.93 -13.42
CA LEU A 64 3.51 13.59 -14.15
C LEU A 64 4.04 12.64 -15.24
N SER A 65 4.27 11.37 -14.89
CA SER A 65 4.67 10.30 -15.81
C SER A 65 3.71 10.16 -16.99
N ALA A 66 2.41 10.18 -16.73
CA ALA A 66 1.37 10.12 -17.76
C ALA A 66 1.13 11.45 -18.52
N ASN A 67 1.90 12.50 -18.24
CA ASN A 67 1.67 13.86 -18.75
C ASN A 67 0.22 14.35 -18.57
N ALA A 68 -0.39 13.99 -17.43
CA ALA A 68 -1.80 14.20 -17.14
C ALA A 68 -2.03 14.97 -15.83
N HIS A 69 -0.98 15.59 -15.28
CA HIS A 69 -1.00 16.38 -14.04
C HIS A 69 -1.56 17.81 -14.20
N ARG A 70 -1.60 18.35 -15.44
CA ARG A 70 -2.17 19.66 -15.77
C ARG A 70 -1.60 20.84 -14.94
N GLY A 71 -0.30 20.79 -14.65
CA GLY A 71 0.38 21.83 -13.85
C GLY A 71 0.11 21.77 -12.34
N VAL A 72 -0.60 20.76 -11.86
CA VAL A 72 -0.82 20.51 -10.43
C VAL A 72 0.34 19.69 -9.87
N ASP A 73 0.68 19.94 -8.60
CA ASP A 73 1.73 19.21 -7.88
C ASP A 73 1.34 17.75 -7.57
N GLN A 74 2.34 16.93 -7.24
CA GLN A 74 2.19 15.48 -7.02
C GLN A 74 1.24 15.17 -5.86
N GLN A 75 1.38 15.83 -4.71
CA GLN A 75 0.57 15.58 -3.52
C GLN A 75 -0.90 15.91 -3.75
N THR A 76 -1.19 17.03 -4.40
CA THR A 76 -2.57 17.42 -4.69
C THR A 76 -3.24 16.43 -5.64
N ILE A 77 -2.52 15.93 -6.65
CA ILE A 77 -3.06 14.91 -7.56
C ILE A 77 -3.24 13.57 -6.84
N GLU A 78 -2.31 13.18 -5.99
CA GLU A 78 -2.38 11.95 -5.22
C GLU A 78 -3.58 11.95 -4.26
N CYS A 79 -3.84 13.06 -3.57
CA CYS A 79 -5.07 13.26 -2.78
C CYS A 79 -6.36 13.05 -3.60
N ARG A 80 -6.35 13.38 -4.89
CA ARG A 80 -7.51 13.16 -5.77
C ARG A 80 -7.68 11.68 -6.13
N ALA A 81 -6.61 10.90 -6.20
CA ALA A 81 -6.69 9.45 -6.38
C ALA A 81 -7.38 8.79 -5.18
N TYR A 82 -7.10 9.26 -3.97
CA TYR A 82 -7.82 8.83 -2.76
C TYR A 82 -9.32 9.15 -2.82
N ALA A 83 -9.69 10.33 -3.33
CA ALA A 83 -11.10 10.68 -3.53
C ALA A 83 -11.80 9.76 -4.55
N VAL A 84 -11.06 9.26 -5.56
CA VAL A 84 -11.56 8.21 -6.47
C VAL A 84 -11.75 6.89 -5.72
N ALA A 85 -10.74 6.43 -4.98
CA ALA A 85 -10.83 5.20 -4.19
C ALA A 85 -12.04 5.20 -3.25
N GLY A 86 -12.27 6.30 -2.52
CA GLY A 86 -13.34 6.44 -1.55
C GLY A 86 -14.75 6.25 -2.12
N LYS A 87 -14.94 6.38 -3.44
CA LYS A 87 -16.23 6.11 -4.10
C LYS A 87 -16.63 4.64 -4.08
N PHE A 88 -15.68 3.72 -3.90
CA PHE A 88 -15.90 2.29 -4.06
C PHE A 88 -15.74 1.49 -2.76
N ALA A 89 -15.72 2.16 -1.60
CA ALA A 89 -15.57 1.53 -0.27
C ALA A 89 -14.53 0.38 -0.27
N PRO A 90 -13.26 0.66 -0.61
CA PRO A 90 -12.26 -0.37 -0.79
C PRO A 90 -11.94 -1.07 0.52
N LEU A 91 -11.46 -2.32 0.43
CA LEU A 91 -10.86 -3.00 1.58
C LEU A 91 -9.44 -2.50 1.81
N LEU A 92 -8.70 -2.24 0.73
CA LEU A 92 -7.30 -1.86 0.75
C LEU A 92 -7.05 -0.68 -0.20
N VAL A 93 -6.29 0.29 0.27
CA VAL A 93 -5.68 1.33 -0.56
C VAL A 93 -4.25 1.50 -0.09
N ASN A 94 -3.26 1.41 -0.98
CA ASN A 94 -1.90 1.85 -0.66
C ASN A 94 -1.35 2.82 -1.70
N SER A 95 -0.58 3.78 -1.20
CA SER A 95 0.41 4.45 -2.02
C SER A 95 1.63 3.54 -2.17
N VAL A 96 2.24 3.55 -3.34
CA VAL A 96 3.52 2.89 -3.61
C VAL A 96 4.60 3.98 -3.67
N VAL A 97 5.17 4.30 -2.51
CA VAL A 97 6.07 5.46 -2.38
C VAL A 97 7.51 5.05 -2.71
N GLY A 98 8.16 5.75 -3.65
CA GLY A 98 9.54 5.46 -4.06
C GLY A 98 9.70 4.43 -5.20
N PHE A 99 8.58 3.88 -5.71
CA PHE A 99 8.59 2.84 -6.74
C PHE A 99 8.99 3.30 -8.15
N ILE A 100 8.73 4.56 -8.50
CA ILE A 100 8.90 5.00 -9.89
C ILE A 100 10.37 5.38 -10.17
N GLY A 101 10.96 6.24 -9.33
CA GLY A 101 12.34 6.71 -9.54
C GLY A 101 12.63 8.11 -8.98
N PRO A 102 13.91 8.51 -9.02
CA PRO A 102 14.41 9.76 -8.45
C PRO A 102 13.91 11.02 -9.17
N GLU A 103 13.33 10.88 -10.36
CA GLU A 103 12.74 12.00 -11.11
C GLU A 103 11.49 12.55 -10.41
N TYR A 104 10.88 11.76 -9.52
CA TYR A 104 9.67 12.11 -8.77
C TYR A 104 9.94 12.31 -7.29
N LEU A 105 10.74 11.42 -6.69
CA LEU A 105 11.17 11.45 -5.29
C LEU A 105 12.65 11.03 -5.25
N TYR A 106 13.55 12.01 -5.12
CA TYR A 106 14.97 11.83 -5.40
C TYR A 106 15.73 11.02 -4.33
N ASP A 107 15.47 11.30 -3.05
CA ASP A 107 16.21 10.75 -1.92
C ASP A 107 15.29 10.15 -0.84
N GLY A 108 15.88 9.43 0.12
CA GLY A 108 15.18 8.85 1.26
C GLY A 108 14.36 9.86 2.06
N LYS A 109 14.80 11.12 2.14
CA LYS A 109 14.06 12.19 2.83
C LYS A 109 12.76 12.57 2.11
N GLN A 110 12.79 12.65 0.79
CA GLN A 110 11.62 12.92 -0.04
C GLN A 110 10.65 11.74 -0.01
N ILE A 111 11.17 10.50 -0.08
CA ILE A 111 10.37 9.28 0.06
C ILE A 111 9.68 9.24 1.43
N LEU A 112 10.42 9.49 2.51
CA LEU A 112 9.87 9.54 3.86
C LEU A 112 8.76 10.58 3.97
N ARG A 113 8.99 11.77 3.45
CA ARG A 113 8.00 12.85 3.48
C ARG A 113 6.72 12.48 2.71
N ALA A 114 6.87 12.00 1.48
CA ALA A 114 5.76 11.60 0.63
C ALA A 114 4.93 10.48 1.28
N GLY A 115 5.58 9.46 1.84
CA GLY A 115 4.88 8.35 2.49
C GLY A 115 4.03 8.80 3.68
N LEU A 116 4.53 9.75 4.48
CA LEU A 116 3.76 10.33 5.58
C LEU A 116 2.60 11.23 5.12
N GLU A 117 2.80 12.02 4.06
CA GLU A 117 1.75 12.84 3.47
C GLU A 117 0.63 11.98 2.88
N ASP A 118 0.99 10.97 2.11
CA ASP A 118 0.08 10.01 1.49
C ASP A 118 -0.76 9.27 2.52
N HIS A 119 -0.11 8.73 3.55
CA HIS A 119 -0.77 8.06 4.65
C HIS A 119 -1.74 9.01 5.39
N MET A 120 -1.30 10.21 5.75
CA MET A 120 -2.14 11.20 6.42
C MET A 120 -3.37 11.56 5.58
N CYS A 121 -3.18 11.87 4.30
CA CYS A 121 -4.24 12.29 3.40
C CYS A 121 -5.25 11.17 3.15
N GLY A 122 -4.78 9.94 2.93
CA GLY A 122 -5.66 8.77 2.78
C GLY A 122 -6.52 8.53 4.04
N LYS A 123 -5.90 8.60 5.24
CA LYS A 123 -6.62 8.49 6.52
C LYS A 123 -7.62 9.62 6.74
N LEU A 124 -7.25 10.86 6.43
CA LEU A 124 -8.14 12.02 6.55
C LEU A 124 -9.39 11.89 5.67
N LEU A 125 -9.26 11.22 4.52
CA LEU A 125 -10.36 10.89 3.61
C LEU A 125 -11.11 9.61 3.99
N GLY A 126 -10.77 8.98 5.12
CA GLY A 126 -11.46 7.81 5.66
C GLY A 126 -11.12 6.47 5.00
N LEU A 127 -9.96 6.37 4.32
CA LEU A 127 -9.55 5.16 3.63
C LEU A 127 -8.78 4.18 4.55
N PRO A 128 -8.84 2.87 4.29
CA PRO A 128 -7.97 1.86 4.91
C PRO A 128 -6.56 1.94 4.30
N MET A 129 -5.87 3.04 4.61
CA MET A 129 -4.62 3.45 3.95
C MET A 129 -3.42 2.66 4.46
N GLY A 130 -2.87 1.82 3.60
CA GLY A 130 -1.54 1.24 3.70
C GLY A 130 -0.51 2.03 2.90
N VAL A 131 0.75 1.61 3.00
CA VAL A 131 1.85 2.14 2.20
C VAL A 131 2.78 0.99 1.84
N ASP A 132 3.10 0.85 0.56
CA ASP A 132 4.26 0.06 0.16
C ASP A 132 5.51 0.93 0.34
N VAL A 133 6.29 0.59 1.36
CA VAL A 133 7.48 1.35 1.80
C VAL A 133 8.65 0.85 0.98
N CYS A 134 9.02 1.62 -0.04
CA CYS A 134 9.91 1.10 -1.04
C CYS A 134 10.81 2.14 -1.70
N TYR A 135 11.83 1.67 -2.41
CA TYR A 135 12.70 2.49 -3.23
C TYR A 135 13.24 1.69 -4.41
N THR A 136 13.74 2.40 -5.42
CA THR A 136 14.45 1.78 -6.54
C THR A 136 15.94 2.03 -6.42
N ASN A 137 16.76 1.10 -6.94
CA ASN A 137 18.22 1.12 -6.83
C ASN A 137 18.93 2.36 -7.45
N HIS A 138 18.21 3.22 -8.16
CA HIS A 138 18.74 4.44 -8.77
C HIS A 138 18.27 5.73 -8.06
N ALA A 139 17.44 5.62 -7.02
CA ALA A 139 17.20 6.70 -6.09
C ALA A 139 18.34 6.84 -5.07
N GLU A 140 18.53 8.04 -4.52
CA GLU A 140 19.47 8.27 -3.42
C GLU A 140 18.82 7.86 -2.09
N ALA A 141 18.54 6.57 -1.98
CA ALA A 141 17.90 5.94 -0.83
C ALA A 141 18.42 4.51 -0.64
N ASP A 142 18.33 4.03 0.60
CA ASP A 142 18.66 2.65 0.96
C ASP A 142 17.63 2.05 1.93
N GLN A 143 17.90 0.84 2.42
CA GLN A 143 16.98 0.14 3.32
C GLN A 143 16.87 0.83 4.69
N ASP A 144 17.89 1.57 5.14
CA ASP A 144 17.81 2.29 6.42
C ASP A 144 16.77 3.43 6.33
N ASP A 145 16.65 4.07 5.17
CA ASP A 145 15.58 5.03 4.89
C ASP A 145 14.18 4.38 4.95
N MET A 146 14.06 3.14 4.46
CA MET A 146 12.80 2.39 4.48
C MET A 146 12.43 1.99 5.91
N ASP A 147 13.39 1.57 6.73
CA ASP A 147 13.18 1.26 8.14
C ASP A 147 12.73 2.49 8.95
N ALA A 148 13.30 3.67 8.63
CA ALA A 148 12.88 4.94 9.21
C ALA A 148 11.44 5.29 8.82
N LEU A 149 11.10 5.19 7.53
CA LEU A 149 9.74 5.45 7.04
C LEU A 149 8.73 4.45 7.64
N LEU A 150 9.04 3.15 7.63
CA LEU A 150 8.21 2.12 8.26
C LEU A 150 7.93 2.45 9.72
N THR A 151 8.97 2.80 10.49
CA THR A 151 8.82 3.13 11.91
C THR A 151 7.89 4.33 12.10
N CYS A 152 8.07 5.40 11.32
CA CYS A 152 7.19 6.57 11.37
C CYS A 152 5.73 6.23 11.00
N LEU A 153 5.52 5.43 9.96
CA LEU A 153 4.19 5.00 9.51
C LEU A 153 3.49 4.09 10.53
N ALA A 154 4.24 3.17 11.14
CA ALA A 154 3.74 2.27 12.17
C ALA A 154 3.28 3.06 13.41
N VAL A 155 4.05 4.08 13.83
CA VAL A 155 3.63 5.03 14.88
C VAL A 155 2.39 5.83 14.46
N ALA A 156 2.32 6.26 13.19
CA ALA A 156 1.16 6.97 12.66
C ALA A 156 -0.10 6.09 12.50
N GLY A 157 0.03 4.77 12.65
CA GLY A 157 -1.09 3.82 12.58
C GLY A 157 -1.45 3.40 11.15
N VAL A 158 -0.45 3.20 10.29
CA VAL A 158 -0.62 2.60 8.95
C VAL A 158 -1.40 1.29 9.03
N ASN A 159 -2.33 1.07 8.09
CA ASN A 159 -3.19 -0.12 8.10
C ASN A 159 -2.41 -1.39 7.77
N TYR A 160 -1.53 -1.31 6.76
CA TYR A 160 -0.69 -2.41 6.31
C TYR A 160 0.52 -1.88 5.52
N ILE A 161 1.52 -2.73 5.40
CA ILE A 161 2.69 -2.58 4.54
C ILE A 161 2.82 -3.83 3.67
N MET A 162 3.74 -3.81 2.71
CA MET A 162 4.09 -5.00 1.94
C MET A 162 5.08 -5.89 2.70
N GLY A 163 5.16 -7.15 2.28
CA GLY A 163 6.13 -8.10 2.81
C GLY A 163 6.70 -8.90 1.66
N VAL A 164 7.95 -8.62 1.31
CA VAL A 164 8.68 -9.26 0.21
C VAL A 164 9.85 -10.08 0.76
N PRO A 165 10.10 -11.30 0.27
CA PRO A 165 11.23 -12.11 0.76
C PRO A 165 12.56 -11.35 0.67
N GLY A 166 13.18 -11.09 1.82
CA GLY A 166 14.46 -10.36 1.88
C GLY A 166 14.38 -8.91 1.42
N ALA A 167 13.19 -8.29 1.41
CA ALA A 167 12.95 -6.94 0.89
C ALA A 167 13.23 -6.77 -0.62
N ASP A 168 13.57 -7.83 -1.36
CA ASP A 168 13.99 -7.76 -2.76
C ASP A 168 12.91 -8.33 -3.69
N ASP A 169 12.26 -7.47 -4.48
CA ASP A 169 11.37 -7.91 -5.54
C ASP A 169 12.14 -8.06 -6.85
N VAL A 170 12.57 -9.30 -7.11
CA VAL A 170 13.34 -9.66 -8.31
C VAL A 170 12.58 -9.48 -9.63
N MET A 171 11.25 -9.36 -9.58
CA MET A 171 10.41 -9.20 -10.78
C MET A 171 10.19 -7.74 -11.10
N LEU A 172 9.94 -6.92 -10.07
CA LEU A 172 9.71 -5.48 -10.20
C LEU A 172 10.99 -4.64 -10.09
N ALA A 173 12.11 -5.26 -9.69
CA ALA A 173 13.44 -4.65 -9.61
C ALA A 173 13.52 -3.42 -8.67
N TYR A 174 12.86 -3.52 -7.52
CA TYR A 174 12.84 -2.52 -6.45
C TYR A 174 12.94 -3.21 -5.09
N GLN A 175 13.21 -2.43 -4.05
CA GLN A 175 13.26 -2.90 -2.68
C GLN A 175 12.05 -2.39 -1.90
N SER A 176 11.41 -3.27 -1.13
CA SER A 176 10.25 -2.98 -0.28
C SER A 176 10.56 -3.35 1.18
N THR A 177 9.55 -3.53 2.02
CA THR A 177 9.68 -4.12 3.35
C THR A 177 9.64 -5.65 3.29
N SER A 178 10.37 -6.28 4.20
CA SER A 178 10.45 -7.72 4.37
C SER A 178 9.37 -8.29 5.29
N PHE A 179 9.22 -9.62 5.31
CA PHE A 179 8.39 -10.30 6.32
C PHE A 179 8.83 -10.01 7.76
N HIS A 180 10.13 -9.80 7.99
CA HIS A 180 10.68 -9.53 9.32
C HIS A 180 10.34 -8.11 9.78
N ASP A 181 10.23 -7.17 8.85
CA ASP A 181 10.03 -5.75 9.17
C ASP A 181 8.62 -5.53 9.74
N GLY A 182 7.63 -6.24 9.20
CA GLY A 182 6.28 -6.29 9.77
C GLY A 182 6.23 -6.92 11.17
N LEU A 183 7.10 -7.89 11.46
CA LEU A 183 7.22 -8.48 12.81
C LEU A 183 7.93 -7.52 13.77
N PHE A 184 8.98 -6.85 13.31
CA PHE A 184 9.67 -5.79 14.04
C PHE A 184 8.71 -4.68 14.43
N ALA A 185 7.97 -4.10 13.48
CA ALA A 185 7.04 -3.01 13.74
C ALA A 185 5.95 -3.41 14.76
N ARG A 186 5.46 -4.66 14.69
CA ARG A 186 4.51 -5.21 15.64
C ARG A 186 5.08 -5.30 17.04
N ALA A 187 6.26 -5.89 17.19
CA ALA A 187 6.86 -6.05 18.50
C ALA A 187 7.33 -4.72 19.12
N ALA A 188 7.92 -3.85 18.30
CA ALA A 188 8.39 -2.54 18.73
C ALA A 188 7.25 -1.65 19.28
N LEU A 189 6.04 -1.79 18.72
CA LEU A 189 4.89 -0.95 19.07
C LEU A 189 3.75 -1.71 19.78
N GLY A 190 3.98 -2.97 20.18
CA GLY A 190 2.98 -3.82 20.83
C GLY A 190 1.70 -4.02 19.99
N LYS A 191 1.81 -4.09 18.67
CA LYS A 191 0.70 -4.36 17.74
C LYS A 191 0.57 -5.84 17.43
N THR A 192 -0.63 -6.28 17.11
CA THR A 192 -0.90 -7.66 16.64
C THR A 192 -1.43 -7.66 15.22
N ALA A 193 -1.58 -8.84 14.62
CA ALA A 193 -2.24 -8.99 13.33
C ALA A 193 -3.74 -8.72 13.43
N ALA A 194 -4.45 -8.71 12.30
CA ALA A 194 -5.92 -8.69 12.32
C ALA A 194 -6.45 -9.85 13.19
N PRO A 195 -7.50 -9.65 14.02
CA PRO A 195 -7.91 -10.62 15.03
C PRO A 195 -8.18 -12.03 14.48
N GLU A 196 -8.81 -12.12 13.31
CA GLU A 196 -9.11 -13.39 12.64
C GLU A 196 -7.83 -14.10 12.20
N PHE A 197 -6.84 -13.34 11.73
CA PHE A 197 -5.55 -13.87 11.31
C PHE A 197 -4.68 -14.24 12.51
N GLU A 198 -4.69 -13.45 13.59
CA GLU A 198 -4.03 -13.78 14.85
C GLU A 198 -4.56 -15.09 15.44
N ALA A 199 -5.88 -15.26 15.50
CA ALA A 199 -6.49 -16.50 15.95
C ALA A 199 -6.13 -17.69 15.03
N TRP A 200 -6.02 -17.46 13.72
CA TRP A 200 -5.56 -18.49 12.78
C TRP A 200 -4.09 -18.86 13.01
N MET A 201 -3.19 -17.88 13.17
CA MET A 201 -1.78 -18.12 13.47
C MET A 201 -1.62 -18.95 14.74
N ALA A 202 -2.34 -18.61 15.81
CA ALA A 202 -2.33 -19.36 17.06
C ALA A 202 -2.75 -20.82 16.87
N ARG A 203 -3.80 -21.09 16.07
CA ARG A 203 -4.22 -22.46 15.73
C ARG A 203 -3.18 -23.21 14.91
N MET A 204 -2.40 -22.50 14.09
CA MET A 204 -1.32 -23.08 13.28
C MET A 204 0.00 -23.21 14.05
N GLY A 205 0.05 -22.79 15.32
CA GLY A 205 1.30 -22.77 16.09
C GLY A 205 2.30 -21.70 15.63
N LEU A 206 1.81 -20.67 14.94
CA LEU A 206 2.58 -19.52 14.48
C LEU A 206 2.38 -18.34 15.45
N GLY A 207 3.41 -17.51 15.61
CA GLY A 207 3.34 -16.31 16.47
C GLY A 207 3.53 -16.55 17.97
N GLY A 208 3.94 -17.77 18.37
CA GLY A 208 4.29 -18.13 19.75
C GLY A 208 5.75 -17.87 20.13
N GLU A 209 6.65 -17.68 19.16
CA GLU A 209 7.95 -17.09 19.43
C GLU A 209 7.74 -15.57 19.41
N ALA A 210 7.56 -15.01 20.62
CA ALA A 210 7.96 -13.64 20.86
C ALA A 210 9.31 -13.43 20.19
N ILE A 211 9.54 -12.24 19.62
CA ILE A 211 10.89 -11.80 19.31
C ILE A 211 11.78 -12.28 20.46
N PRO A 212 12.83 -13.10 20.20
CA PRO A 212 13.66 -13.68 21.24
C PRO A 212 13.94 -12.60 22.27
N GLU A 213 13.85 -12.89 23.57
CA GLU A 213 13.93 -11.86 24.62
C GLU A 213 15.13 -10.91 24.41
N ALA A 214 16.23 -11.43 23.84
CA ALA A 214 17.42 -10.71 23.36
C ALA A 214 17.21 -9.57 22.34
N LEU A 215 16.11 -9.60 21.59
CA LEU A 215 15.71 -8.66 20.55
C LEU A 215 14.46 -7.86 20.98
N SER A 216 13.91 -8.11 22.18
CA SER A 216 12.79 -7.36 22.73
C SER A 216 13.22 -5.93 23.08
N PRO A 217 12.42 -4.90 22.73
CA PRO A 217 12.66 -3.51 23.14
C PRO A 217 12.82 -3.32 24.67
N ALA A 218 12.32 -4.27 25.46
CA ALA A 218 12.49 -4.27 26.92
C ALA A 218 13.97 -4.32 27.37
N LEU A 219 14.91 -4.75 26.50
CA LEU A 219 16.35 -4.75 26.81
C LEU A 219 17.06 -3.42 26.49
N ILE A 220 16.44 -2.51 25.72
CA ILE A 220 17.00 -1.18 25.41
C ILE A 220 16.49 -0.09 26.37
N GLY A 221 15.74 -0.46 27.41
CA GLY A 221 15.30 0.45 28.46
C GLY A 221 14.17 1.40 28.05
N LEU A 222 13.29 0.98 27.12
CA LEU A 222 12.00 1.61 26.85
C LEU A 222 10.86 0.82 27.51
#